data_AF-A0A0V0QT48-F1
#
_entry.id   AF-A0A0V0QT48-F1
#
_cell.length_a   1.000
_cell.length_b   1.000
_cell.length_c   1.000
_cell.angle_alpha   90.00
_cell.angle_beta   90.00
_cell.angle_gamma   90.00
#
_symmetry.space_group_name_H-M   'P 1'
#
loop_
_entity.id
_entity.type
_entity.pdbx_description
1 polymer ?
#
loop_
_entity_poly.entity_id
_entity_poly.type
_entity_poly.pdbx_seq_one_letter_code
_entity_poly.pdbx_strand_id
1 'polypeptide(L)'
;MMGNKQIQVDSVPAGNTCALQGIDDFIIKTGSIVELENSYPIKTMKYSVSPVVKVAVSPKNSADLPRLIQGLQKLTKSDNIVQYEINKDTGEITVAGSGNYFKKI
;
A
#
# COMPACT_ATOMS: atom_id res chain seq x y z
N MET A 1 -9.36 3.06 -17.79
CA MET A 1 -10.34 2.55 -16.80
C MET A 1 -11.68 3.22 -17.09
N MET A 2 -12.72 2.47 -17.51
CA MET A 2 -14.05 3.04 -17.79
C MET A 2 -15.01 2.70 -16.64
N GLY A 3 -14.86 3.42 -15.54
CA GLY A 3 -15.72 3.26 -14.34
C GLY A 3 -15.70 1.83 -13.80
N ASN A 4 -16.88 1.21 -13.74
CA ASN A 4 -17.08 -0.12 -13.13
C ASN A 4 -16.72 -1.32 -14.02
N LYS A 5 -16.39 -1.12 -15.31
CA LYS A 5 -16.08 -2.23 -16.22
C LYS A 5 -14.57 -2.30 -16.50
N GLN A 6 -14.02 -3.49 -16.29
CA GLN A 6 -12.66 -3.84 -16.70
C GLN A 6 -12.74 -4.48 -18.09
N ILE A 7 -11.96 -3.96 -19.03
CA ILE A 7 -11.82 -4.50 -20.37
C ILE A 7 -10.35 -4.88 -20.52
N GLN A 8 -10.09 -6.15 -20.82
CA GLN A 8 -8.74 -6.61 -21.12
C GLN A 8 -8.36 -6.12 -22.53
N VAL A 9 -7.14 -5.60 -22.65
CA VAL A 9 -6.59 -5.08 -23.90
C VAL A 9 -5.19 -5.67 -24.08
N ASP A 10 -4.83 -6.02 -25.31
CA ASP A 10 -3.54 -6.65 -25.61
C ASP A 10 -2.37 -5.66 -25.53
N SER A 11 -2.62 -4.37 -25.80
CA SER A 11 -1.59 -3.33 -25.73
C SER A 11 -2.19 -1.97 -25.37
N VAL A 12 -1.36 -1.11 -24.76
CA VAL A 12 -1.72 0.24 -24.33
C VAL A 12 -0.65 1.22 -24.85
N PRO A 13 -0.99 2.20 -25.71
CA PRO A 13 -0.02 3.16 -26.21
C PRO A 13 0.36 4.18 -25.12
N ALA A 14 1.47 4.89 -25.33
CA ALA A 14 1.99 5.89 -24.41
C ALA A 14 0.96 7.00 -24.12
N GLY A 15 0.94 7.46 -22.86
CA GLY A 15 0.06 8.55 -22.41
C GLY A 15 -1.28 8.08 -21.81
N ASN A 16 -1.59 6.79 -21.88
CA ASN A 16 -2.82 6.23 -21.31
C ASN A 16 -2.63 5.63 -19.92
N THR A 17 -3.68 5.69 -19.09
CA THR A 17 -3.72 5.00 -17.79
C THR A 17 -4.32 3.60 -17.93
N CYS A 18 -3.54 2.58 -17.59
CA CYS A 18 -3.96 1.18 -17.53
C CYS A 18 -3.82 0.60 -16.12
N ALA A 19 -4.57 -0.46 -15.86
CA ALA A 19 -4.40 -1.30 -14.68
C ALA A 19 -3.55 -2.51 -15.09
N LEU A 20 -2.56 -2.86 -14.27
CA LEU A 20 -1.70 -4.01 -14.47
C LEU A 20 -2.00 -5.05 -13.38
N GLN A 21 -1.97 -6.32 -13.76
CA GLN A 21 -2.19 -7.44 -12.85
C GLN A 21 -0.95 -8.35 -12.86
N GLY A 22 -0.61 -8.93 -11.70
CA GLY A 22 0.51 -9.88 -11.57
C GLY A 22 1.84 -9.28 -11.11
N ILE A 23 1.87 -7.99 -10.79
CA ILE A 23 3.06 -7.26 -10.31
C ILE A 23 3.00 -6.90 -8.82
N ASP A 24 1.93 -7.31 -8.13
CA ASP A 24 1.63 -6.94 -6.74
C ASP A 24 2.67 -7.45 -5.73
N ASP A 25 3.42 -8.49 -6.08
CA ASP A 25 4.46 -9.06 -5.23
C ASP A 25 5.77 -8.27 -5.30
N PHE A 26 6.02 -7.56 -6.40
CA PHE A 26 7.26 -6.81 -6.62
C PHE A 26 7.12 -5.33 -6.26
N ILE A 27 5.93 -4.76 -6.41
CA ILE A 27 5.67 -3.35 -6.13
C ILE A 27 4.90 -3.21 -4.81
N ILE A 28 5.54 -2.62 -3.80
CA ILE A 28 4.92 -2.43 -2.48
C ILE A 28 4.12 -1.12 -2.42
N LYS A 29 4.66 -0.01 -2.91
CA LYS A 29 4.00 1.32 -2.85
C LYS A 29 4.06 2.08 -4.16
N THR A 30 5.25 2.17 -4.74
CA THR A 30 5.47 2.85 -6.02
C THR A 30 6.65 2.18 -6.70
N GLY A 31 6.55 1.98 -8.01
CA GLY A 31 7.63 1.43 -8.82
C GLY A 31 7.54 1.98 -10.24
N SER A 32 8.67 1.93 -10.96
CA SER A 32 8.71 2.20 -12.39
C SER A 32 9.07 0.90 -13.10
N ILE A 33 8.28 0.53 -14.10
CA ILE A 33 8.51 -0.67 -14.92
C ILE A 33 9.24 -0.21 -16.18
N VAL A 34 10.37 -0.84 -16.46
CA VAL A 34 11.30 -0.46 -17.52
C VAL A 34 11.87 -1.74 -18.14
N GLU A 35 12.06 -1.73 -19.46
CA GLU A 35 12.71 -2.83 -20.17
C GLU A 35 14.24 -2.62 -20.27
N LEU A 36 14.67 -1.35 -20.31
CA LEU A 36 16.07 -0.96 -20.45
C LEU A 36 16.80 -0.98 -19.09
N GLU A 37 17.97 -1.61 -19.05
CA GLU A 37 18.82 -1.67 -17.84
C GLU A 37 19.32 -0.28 -17.41
N ASN A 38 19.58 0.62 -18.35
CA ASN A 38 20.12 1.96 -18.07
C ASN A 38 19.01 3.02 -18.07
N SER A 39 18.02 2.85 -17.20
CA SER A 39 16.83 3.71 -17.12
C SER A 39 16.78 4.52 -15.83
N TYR A 40 16.11 5.68 -15.89
CA TYR A 40 15.93 6.56 -14.76
C TYR A 40 14.55 6.33 -14.13
N PRO A 41 14.47 5.84 -12.88
CA PRO A 41 13.18 5.61 -12.24
C PRO A 41 12.43 6.92 -11.98
N ILE A 42 11.11 6.87 -12.04
CA ILE A 42 10.26 8.01 -11.68
C ILE A 42 10.46 8.29 -10.19
N LYS A 43 10.71 9.55 -9.87
CA LYS A 43 10.87 9.99 -8.48
C LYS A 43 9.58 9.72 -7.69
N THR A 44 9.72 8.99 -6.59
CA THR A 44 8.60 8.67 -5.70
C THR A 44 7.89 9.93 -5.24
N MET A 45 6.56 9.89 -5.18
CA MET A 45 5.76 10.98 -4.64
C MET A 45 6.15 11.27 -3.18
N LYS A 46 6.39 12.55 -2.89
CA LYS A 46 6.52 13.04 -1.52
C LYS A 46 5.15 13.50 -1.06
N TYR A 47 4.63 12.88 -0.01
CA TYR A 47 3.42 13.35 0.64
C TYR A 47 3.76 14.54 1.53
N SER A 48 2.96 15.61 1.46
CA SER A 48 3.13 16.78 2.34
C SER A 48 2.82 16.47 3.80
N VAL A 49 2.17 15.34 4.07
CA VAL A 49 1.74 14.91 5.39
C VAL A 49 2.47 13.64 5.81
N SER A 50 3.05 13.67 7.00
CA SER A 50 3.61 12.50 7.66
C SER A 50 2.54 11.82 8.52
N PRO A 51 2.58 10.48 8.67
CA PRO A 51 1.69 9.78 9.58
C PRO A 51 2.09 10.08 11.03
N VAL A 52 1.32 10.96 11.68
CA VAL A 52 1.58 11.41 13.06
C VAL A 52 0.70 10.71 14.09
N VAL A 53 -0.45 10.19 13.67
CA VAL A 53 -1.39 9.50 14.57
C VAL A 53 -1.05 8.03 14.59
N LYS A 54 -0.73 7.49 15.77
CA LYS A 54 -0.45 6.07 15.99
C LYS A 54 -1.56 5.45 16.83
N VAL A 55 -2.01 4.26 16.45
CA VAL A 55 -3.02 3.47 17.18
C VAL A 55 -2.51 2.06 17.34
N ALA A 56 -2.49 1.56 18.58
CA ALA A 56 -2.18 0.16 18.85
C ALA A 56 -3.39 -0.72 18.50
N VAL A 57 -3.16 -1.78 17.74
CA VAL A 57 -4.20 -2.72 17.31
C VAL A 57 -3.84 -4.13 17.76
N SER A 58 -4.84 -4.87 18.24
CA SER A 58 -4.69 -6.27 18.62
C SER A 58 -5.88 -7.08 18.08
N PRO A 59 -5.65 -8.33 17.66
CA PRO A 59 -6.73 -9.19 17.22
C PRO A 59 -7.58 -9.61 18.43
N LYS A 60 -8.90 -9.72 18.23
CA LYS A 60 -9.81 -10.17 19.29
C LYS A 60 -9.54 -11.62 19.72
N ASN A 61 -9.16 -12.47 18.76
CA ASN A 61 -8.75 -13.85 19.01
C ASN A 61 -7.28 -14.02 18.59
N SER A 62 -6.49 -14.75 19.38
CA SER A 62 -5.08 -15.02 19.07
C SER A 62 -4.88 -15.78 17.76
N ALA A 63 -5.86 -16.59 17.34
CA ALA A 63 -5.82 -17.33 16.08
C ALA A 63 -5.89 -16.44 14.82
N ASP A 64 -6.42 -15.22 14.95
CA ASP A 64 -6.59 -14.30 13.82
C ASP A 64 -5.39 -13.36 13.60
N LEU A 65 -4.36 -13.46 14.44
CA LEU A 65 -3.12 -12.68 14.30
C LEU A 65 -2.47 -12.76 12.91
N PRO A 66 -2.31 -13.93 12.26
CA PRO A 66 -1.78 -13.99 10.90
C PRO A 66 -2.69 -13.29 9.87
N ARG A 67 -4.01 -13.33 10.05
CA ARG A 67 -4.96 -12.63 9.18
C ARG A 67 -4.88 -11.11 9.34
N LEU A 68 -4.68 -10.64 10.58
CA LEU A 68 -4.47 -9.22 10.85
C LEU A 68 -3.22 -8.70 10.12
N ILE A 69 -2.09 -9.40 10.22
CA ILE A 69 -0.84 -9.00 9.56
C ILE A 69 -1.02 -8.96 8.03
N GLN A 70 -1.68 -9.96 7.45
CA GLN A 70 -1.98 -9.96 6.01
C GLN A 70 -2.89 -8.80 5.60
N GLY A 71 -3.88 -8.46 6.42
CA GLY A 71 -4.76 -7.31 6.20
C GLY A 71 -3.99 -5.98 6.25
N LEU A 72 -3.11 -5.82 7.23
CA LEU A 72 -2.26 -4.62 7.36
C LEU A 72 -1.29 -4.47 6.19
N GLN A 73 -0.69 -5.57 5.70
CA GLN A 73 0.14 -5.55 4.50
C GLN A 73 -0.64 -5.05 3.28
N LYS A 74 -1.88 -5.53 3.08
CA LYS A 74 -2.75 -5.06 1.99
C LYS A 74 -3.12 -3.58 2.15
N LEU A 75 -3.39 -3.14 3.38
CA LEU A 75 -3.71 -1.74 3.67
C LEU A 75 -2.54 -0.80 3.32
N THR A 76 -1.31 -1.18 3.70
CA THR A 76 -0.10 -0.40 3.36
C THR A 76 0.21 -0.39 1.87
N LYS A 77 -0.18 -1.42 1.12
CA LYS A 77 -0.09 -1.42 -0.36
C LYS A 77 -1.13 -0.49 -0.99
N SER A 78 -2.33 -0.40 -0.41
CA SER A 78 -3.41 0.45 -0.92
C SER A 78 -3.18 1.93 -0.62
N ASP A 79 -2.75 2.26 0.62
CA ASP A 79 -2.58 3.63 1.09
C ASP A 79 -1.12 3.96 1.39
N ASN A 80 -0.58 4.92 0.63
CA ASN A 80 0.82 5.32 0.76
C ASN A 80 1.17 5.99 2.10
N ILE A 81 0.20 6.64 2.74
CA ILE A 81 0.37 7.34 4.03
C ILE A 81 0.35 6.36 5.20
N VAL A 82 -0.38 5.25 5.08
CA VAL A 82 -0.53 4.28 6.17
C VAL A 82 0.75 3.45 6.29
N GLN A 83 1.19 3.27 7.54
CA GLN A 83 2.35 2.47 7.88
C GLN A 83 2.00 1.64 9.12
N TYR A 84 2.45 0.39 9.17
CA TYR A 84 2.35 -0.41 10.38
C TYR A 84 3.74 -0.78 10.88
N GLU A 85 3.87 -0.91 12.19
CA GLU A 85 5.10 -1.29 12.86
C GLU A 85 4.78 -2.35 13.91
N ILE A 86 5.66 -3.33 14.07
CA ILE A 86 5.57 -4.36 15.10
C ILE A 86 6.72 -4.11 16.06
N ASN A 87 6.39 -3.73 17.29
CA ASN A 87 7.38 -3.55 18.34
C ASN A 87 7.96 -4.92 18.72
N LYS A 88 9.28 -5.08 18.61
CA LYS A 88 9.96 -6.36 18.87
C LYS A 88 10.04 -6.70 20.36
N ASP A 89 9.97 -5.69 21.23
CA ASP A 89 10.10 -5.86 22.68
C ASP A 89 8.76 -6.19 23.34
N THR A 90 7.67 -5.56 22.88
CA THR A 90 6.31 -5.77 23.43
C THR A 90 5.43 -6.69 22.59
N GLY A 91 5.80 -6.94 21.32
CA GLY A 91 4.97 -7.64 20.35
C GLY A 91 3.75 -6.84 19.89
N GLU A 92 3.64 -5.56 20.27
CA GLU A 92 2.50 -4.72 19.92
C GLU A 92 2.55 -4.26 18.47
N ILE A 93 1.40 -4.32 17.81
CA ILE A 93 1.22 -3.87 16.43
C ILE A 93 0.65 -2.45 16.48
N THR A 94 1.36 -1.50 15.91
CA THR A 94 0.92 -0.10 15.83
C THR A 94 0.68 0.29 14.38
N VAL A 95 -0.48 0.89 14.10
CA VAL A 95 -0.79 1.46 12.78
C VAL A 95 -0.71 2.98 12.87
N ALA A 96 0.05 3.58 11.96
CA ALA A 96 0.27 5.01 11.84
C ALA A 96 -0.45 5.55 10.60
N GLY A 97 -1.10 6.71 10.75
CA GLY A 97 -1.81 7.41 9.69
C GLY A 97 -1.86 8.92 9.90
N SER A 98 -2.53 9.62 9.00
CA SER A 98 -2.66 11.08 9.06
C SER A 98 -4.14 11.49 9.03
N GLY A 99 -4.46 12.58 9.74
CA GLY A 99 -5.79 13.15 9.82
C GLY A 99 -6.66 12.64 10.97
N ASN A 100 -7.65 13.46 11.35
CA ASN A 100 -8.53 13.19 12.50
C ASN A 100 -9.50 12.02 12.27
N TYR A 101 -9.82 11.73 11.01
CA TYR A 101 -10.72 10.65 10.63
C TYR A 101 -10.05 9.27 10.69
N PHE A 102 -8.71 9.21 10.71
CA PHE A 102 -7.98 7.95 10.81
C PHE A 102 -8.31 7.17 12.09
N LYS A 103 -8.64 7.86 13.19
CA LYS A 103 -9.06 7.21 14.45
C LYS A 103 -10.45 6.56 14.42
N LYS A 104 -11.25 6.80 13.38
CA LYS A 104 -12.63 6.28 13.25
C LYS A 104 -12.76 5.09 12.31
N ILE A 105 -11.69 4.73 11.62
CA ILE A 105 -11.60 3.58 10.71
C ILE A 105 -11.14 2.37 11.54
#